data_AF-A0A376FE25-F1
#
_entry.id   AF-A0A376FE25-F1
#
_cell.length_a   1.000
_cell.length_b   1.000
_cell.length_c   1.000
_cell.angle_alpha   90.00
_cell.angle_beta   90.00
_cell.angle_gamma   90.00
#
_symmetry.space_group_name_H-M   'P 1'
#
loop_
_entity.id
_entity.type
_entity.pdbx_description
1 polymer ?
#
loop_
_entity_poly.entity_id
_entity_poly.type
_entity_poly.pdbx_seq_one_letter_code
_entity_poly.pdbx_strand_id
1 'polypeptide(L)'
;MHKLPVKRLQLADGSTALVTTVYDLTMANYGLERGLGDENCATGYDDVKAYTPAWAEQITGVPRAHITRIAREFAENADKTHGRSMIIVGAGLNHWYHLDMNYRGLINMLIFCGCVGQSGGGWAHYVGQEKLRPQTGWQPLAFALDWQRPARHMNSTSYFYNHSSPVALRNGHRAGAAVADGG
;
A
#
# COMPACT_ATOMS: atom_id res chain seq x y z
N MET A 1 -20.92 9.07 1.16
CA MET A 1 -20.68 8.37 2.45
C MET A 1 -21.24 6.97 2.29
N HIS A 2 -20.46 5.92 2.54
CA HIS A 2 -20.89 4.55 2.24
C HIS A 2 -21.83 3.94 3.29
N LYS A 3 -22.71 3.04 2.86
CA LYS A 3 -23.59 2.26 3.74
C LYS A 3 -22.93 0.93 4.12
N LEU A 4 -22.87 0.62 5.42
CA LEU A 4 -22.20 -0.58 5.95
C LEU A 4 -23.11 -1.37 6.91
N PRO A 5 -23.06 -2.72 6.86
CA PRO A 5 -23.66 -3.54 7.91
C PRO A 5 -22.85 -3.41 9.20
N VAL A 6 -23.55 -3.15 10.31
CA VAL A 6 -22.93 -2.98 11.63
C VAL A 6 -23.63 -3.83 12.69
N LYS A 7 -22.87 -4.20 13.73
CA LYS A 7 -23.41 -4.77 14.97
C LYS A 7 -23.03 -3.89 16.15
N ARG A 8 -23.97 -3.66 17.07
CA ARG A 8 -23.69 -2.98 18.34
C ARG A 8 -23.18 -4.01 19.35
N LEU A 9 -22.06 -3.70 19.98
CA LEU A 9 -21.46 -4.50 21.05
C LEU A 9 -21.33 -3.67 22.32
N GLN A 10 -21.43 -4.33 23.47
CA GLN A 10 -21.02 -3.76 24.75
C GLN A 10 -19.55 -4.10 24.98
N LEU A 11 -18.75 -3.08 25.33
CA LEU A 11 -17.33 -3.20 25.60
C LEU A 11 -17.07 -3.57 27.07
N ALA A 12 -15.83 -3.96 27.36
CA ALA A 12 -15.43 -4.39 28.71
C ALA A 12 -15.57 -3.28 29.77
N ASP A 13 -15.48 -2.01 29.37
CA ASP A 13 -15.70 -0.85 30.24
C ASP A 13 -17.18 -0.49 30.45
N GLY A 14 -18.09 -1.29 29.88
CA GLY A 14 -19.54 -1.10 29.95
C GLY A 14 -20.13 -0.17 28.88
N SER A 15 -19.29 0.54 28.11
CA SER A 15 -19.74 1.39 27.00
C SER A 15 -20.23 0.58 25.79
N THR A 16 -20.83 1.23 24.78
CA THR A 16 -21.27 0.54 23.55
C THR A 16 -20.57 1.09 22.31
N ALA A 17 -20.26 0.20 21.36
CA ALA A 17 -19.65 0.56 20.08
C ALA A 17 -20.34 -0.16 18.91
N LEU A 18 -20.31 0.46 17.73
CA LEU A 18 -20.68 -0.18 16.48
C LEU A 18 -19.43 -0.77 15.83
N VAL A 19 -19.52 -2.01 15.37
CA VAL A 19 -18.42 -2.69 14.67
C VAL A 19 -18.88 -3.22 13.32
N THR A 20 -17.95 -3.29 12.39
CA THR A 20 -18.10 -3.92 11.06
C THR A 20 -16.81 -4.67 10.73
N THR A 21 -16.84 -5.52 9.71
CA THR A 21 -15.67 -6.30 9.32
C THR A 21 -14.78 -5.52 8.34
N VAL A 22 -13.49 -5.88 8.29
CA VAL A 22 -12.58 -5.35 7.26
C VAL A 22 -13.07 -5.71 5.85
N TYR A 23 -13.69 -6.88 5.69
CA TYR A 23 -14.29 -7.29 4.42
C TYR A 23 -15.38 -6.32 3.98
N ASP A 24 -16.33 -5.99 4.86
CA ASP A 24 -17.42 -5.06 4.53
C ASP A 24 -16.90 -3.66 4.21
N LEU A 25 -15.94 -3.15 5.00
CA LEU A 25 -15.25 -1.89 4.71
C LEU A 25 -14.52 -1.90 3.37
N THR A 26 -13.88 -3.02 3.01
CA THR A 26 -13.15 -3.15 1.74
C THR A 26 -14.11 -3.14 0.56
N MET A 27 -15.21 -3.91 0.62
CA MET A 27 -16.20 -3.93 -0.46
C MET A 27 -16.86 -2.56 -0.66
N ALA A 28 -17.16 -1.85 0.43
CA ALA A 28 -17.67 -0.48 0.37
C ALA A 28 -16.63 0.49 -0.22
N ASN A 29 -15.36 0.39 0.18
CA ASN A 29 -14.28 1.22 -0.37
C ASN A 29 -14.10 1.02 -1.89
N TYR A 30 -14.27 -0.20 -2.40
CA TYR A 30 -14.26 -0.50 -3.84
C TYR A 30 -15.56 -0.12 -4.57
N GLY A 31 -16.56 0.44 -3.86
CA GLY A 31 -17.81 0.89 -4.46
C GLY A 31 -18.72 -0.25 -4.95
N LEU A 32 -18.68 -1.42 -4.31
CA LEU A 32 -19.54 -2.55 -4.69
C LEU A 32 -20.92 -2.45 -4.03
N GLU A 33 -21.98 -2.38 -4.85
CA GLU A 33 -23.37 -2.43 -4.38
C GLU A 33 -23.74 -3.84 -3.91
N ARG A 34 -24.41 -3.95 -2.76
CA ARG A 34 -24.68 -5.21 -2.04
C ARG A 34 -26.13 -5.35 -1.55
N GLY A 35 -27.06 -4.60 -2.16
CA GLY A 35 -28.48 -4.56 -1.80
C GLY A 35 -28.83 -3.54 -0.71
N LEU A 36 -27.94 -2.57 -0.44
CA LEU A 36 -28.12 -1.53 0.58
C LEU A 36 -28.59 -0.19 -0.02
N GLY A 37 -28.59 -0.09 -1.36
CA GLY A 37 -28.96 1.12 -2.09
C GLY A 37 -28.02 2.27 -1.79
N ASP A 38 -26.70 2.05 -1.85
CA ASP A 38 -25.69 3.08 -1.65
C ASP A 38 -25.45 3.83 -2.96
N GLU A 39 -25.85 5.11 -3.00
CA GLU A 39 -25.71 5.97 -4.18
C GLU A 39 -24.25 6.17 -4.62
N ASN A 40 -23.28 5.89 -3.74
CA ASN A 40 -21.85 5.98 -4.05
C ASN A 40 -21.27 4.68 -4.59
N CYS A 41 -22.02 3.58 -4.54
CA CYS A 41 -21.63 2.33 -5.17
C CYS A 41 -22.00 2.32 -6.65
N ALA A 42 -21.24 1.55 -7.43
CA ALA A 42 -21.44 1.41 -8.86
C ALA A 42 -22.60 0.46 -9.18
N THR A 43 -23.43 0.84 -10.15
CA THR A 43 -24.46 -0.04 -10.72
C THR A 43 -23.93 -0.94 -11.84
N GLY A 44 -22.75 -0.62 -12.37
CA GLY A 44 -22.05 -1.37 -13.41
C GLY A 44 -20.65 -0.80 -13.66
N TYR A 45 -19.87 -1.44 -14.53
CA TYR A 45 -18.49 -1.02 -14.82
C TYR A 45 -18.38 0.31 -15.57
N ASP A 46 -19.45 0.73 -16.25
CA ASP A 46 -19.52 1.98 -17.00
C ASP A 46 -19.94 3.20 -16.15
N ASP A 47 -20.37 2.97 -14.91
CA ASP A 47 -20.75 4.03 -13.97
C ASP A 47 -19.48 4.72 -13.45
N VAL A 48 -19.45 6.05 -13.47
CA VAL A 48 -18.29 6.82 -13.00
C VAL A 48 -18.36 6.99 -11.48
N LYS A 49 -18.08 5.90 -10.77
CA LYS A 49 -17.89 5.85 -9.30
C LYS A 49 -16.44 5.53 -8.97
N ALA A 50 -16.02 5.89 -7.77
CA ALA A 50 -14.66 5.66 -7.31
C ALA A 50 -14.21 4.21 -7.57
N TYR A 51 -13.06 4.05 -8.22
CA TYR A 51 -12.40 2.76 -8.53
C TYR A 51 -13.11 1.84 -9.53
N THR A 52 -14.14 2.30 -10.24
CA THR A 52 -14.71 1.57 -11.38
C THR A 52 -13.77 1.58 -12.60
N PRO A 53 -13.93 0.65 -13.57
CA PRO A 53 -13.22 0.74 -14.85
C PRO A 53 -13.44 2.05 -15.60
N ALA A 54 -14.66 2.59 -15.62
CA ALA A 54 -14.96 3.89 -16.23
C ALA A 54 -14.26 5.06 -15.52
N TRP A 55 -14.20 5.05 -14.18
CA TRP A 55 -13.43 6.02 -13.42
C TRP A 55 -11.93 5.90 -13.70
N ALA A 56 -11.40 4.69 -13.71
CA ALA A 56 -9.97 4.45 -13.93
C ALA A 56 -9.51 4.86 -15.34
N GLU A 57 -10.38 4.69 -16.35
CA GLU A 57 -10.14 5.18 -17.71
C GLU A 57 -9.93 6.70 -17.73
N GLN A 58 -10.73 7.47 -17.00
CA GLN A 58 -10.57 8.93 -16.91
C GLN A 58 -9.27 9.35 -16.20
N ILE A 59 -8.84 8.60 -15.19
CA ILE A 59 -7.64 8.92 -14.40
C ILE A 59 -6.35 8.52 -15.12
N THR A 60 -6.35 7.34 -15.76
CA THR A 60 -5.13 6.72 -16.29
C THR A 60 -4.99 6.83 -17.81
N GLY A 61 -6.09 7.09 -18.52
CA GLY A 61 -6.15 7.02 -19.97
C GLY A 61 -6.20 5.59 -20.54
N VAL A 62 -6.15 4.55 -19.70
CA VAL A 62 -6.23 3.14 -20.15
C VAL A 62 -7.69 2.78 -20.44
N PRO A 63 -8.03 2.25 -21.64
CA PRO A 63 -9.41 1.86 -21.96
C PRO A 63 -9.99 0.88 -20.95
N ARG A 64 -11.21 1.17 -20.45
CA ARG A 64 -11.95 0.37 -19.46
C ARG A 64 -12.10 -1.08 -19.90
N ALA A 65 -12.27 -1.31 -21.20
CA ALA A 65 -12.37 -2.66 -21.77
C ALA A 65 -11.10 -3.49 -21.53
N HIS A 66 -9.91 -2.87 -21.58
CA HIS A 66 -8.65 -3.52 -21.24
C HIS A 66 -8.55 -3.79 -19.74
N ILE A 67 -8.93 -2.82 -18.91
CA ILE A 67 -8.94 -2.99 -17.45
C ILE A 67 -9.82 -4.19 -17.06
N THR A 68 -11.07 -4.22 -17.54
CA THR A 68 -12.01 -5.30 -17.25
C THR A 68 -11.53 -6.64 -17.78
N ARG A 69 -11.01 -6.69 -19.03
CA ARG A 69 -10.52 -7.93 -19.64
C ARG A 69 -9.35 -8.51 -18.86
N ILE A 70 -8.31 -7.71 -18.60
CA ILE A 70 -7.09 -8.19 -17.94
C ILE A 70 -7.37 -8.56 -16.48
N ALA A 71 -8.20 -7.79 -15.76
CA ALA A 71 -8.62 -8.16 -14.41
C ALA A 71 -9.33 -9.53 -14.37
N ARG A 72 -10.21 -9.80 -15.35
CA ARG A 72 -10.92 -11.08 -15.45
C ARG A 72 -9.99 -12.23 -15.81
N GLU A 73 -9.15 -12.06 -16.84
CA GLU A 73 -8.20 -13.09 -17.27
C GLU A 73 -7.19 -13.42 -16.15
N PHE A 74 -6.72 -12.41 -15.41
CA PHE A 74 -5.81 -12.58 -14.28
C PHE A 74 -6.43 -13.40 -13.15
N ALA A 75 -7.68 -13.07 -12.77
CA ALA A 75 -8.42 -13.79 -11.73
C ALA A 75 -8.80 -15.21 -12.18
N GLU A 76 -9.24 -15.37 -13.43
CA GLU A 76 -9.60 -16.68 -14.00
C GLU A 76 -8.41 -17.64 -14.07
N ASN A 77 -7.22 -17.14 -14.45
CA ASN A 77 -6.01 -17.95 -14.39
C ASN A 77 -5.69 -18.34 -12.94
N ALA A 78 -5.78 -17.40 -11.99
CA ALA A 78 -5.51 -17.70 -10.58
C ALA A 78 -6.48 -18.76 -10.04
N ASP A 79 -7.77 -18.64 -10.34
CA ASP A 79 -8.80 -19.63 -9.96
C ASP A 79 -8.47 -21.02 -10.51
N LYS A 80 -8.30 -21.14 -11.84
CA LYS A 80 -7.99 -22.42 -12.51
C LYS A 80 -6.71 -23.08 -12.01
N THR A 81 -5.75 -22.28 -11.56
CA THR A 81 -4.40 -22.75 -11.22
C THR A 81 -4.10 -22.76 -9.73
N HIS A 82 -5.08 -22.41 -8.89
CA HIS A 82 -4.93 -22.26 -7.45
C HIS A 82 -3.84 -21.24 -7.07
N GLY A 83 -3.95 -20.03 -7.62
CA GLY A 83 -3.13 -18.87 -7.25
C GLY A 83 -1.90 -18.62 -8.13
N ARG A 84 -1.74 -19.26 -9.30
CA ARG A 84 -0.55 -19.08 -10.17
C ARG A 84 -0.66 -17.88 -11.12
N SER A 85 -1.07 -16.74 -10.57
CA SER A 85 -0.97 -15.42 -11.22
C SER A 85 0.00 -14.56 -10.42
N MET A 86 0.96 -13.92 -11.10
CA MET A 86 2.04 -13.16 -10.46
C MET A 86 2.11 -11.75 -11.02
N ILE A 87 2.47 -10.79 -10.17
CA ILE A 87 2.81 -9.43 -10.61
C ILE A 87 4.27 -9.15 -10.26
N ILE A 88 5.07 -8.87 -11.28
CA ILE A 88 6.46 -8.43 -11.17
C ILE A 88 6.47 -6.90 -11.12
N VAL A 89 7.01 -6.31 -10.06
CA VAL A 89 6.98 -4.86 -9.81
C VAL A 89 8.34 -4.33 -9.35
N GLY A 90 8.67 -3.10 -9.74
CA GLY A 90 9.92 -2.44 -9.37
C GLY A 90 9.79 -0.94 -9.13
N ALA A 91 10.92 -0.22 -9.27
CA ALA A 91 11.03 1.20 -8.94
C ALA A 91 10.05 2.12 -9.68
N GLY A 92 9.56 1.73 -10.87
CA GLY A 92 8.59 2.51 -11.64
C GLY A 92 7.28 2.80 -10.89
N LEU A 93 6.89 1.94 -9.94
CA LEU A 93 5.76 2.18 -9.04
C LEU A 93 6.22 2.56 -7.62
N ASN A 94 7.40 2.09 -7.19
CA ASN A 94 7.88 2.25 -5.82
C ASN A 94 8.54 3.60 -5.52
N HIS A 95 8.99 4.35 -6.52
CA HIS A 95 9.68 5.64 -6.31
C HIS A 95 8.75 6.85 -6.42
N TRP A 96 7.44 6.61 -6.34
CA TRP A 96 6.44 7.67 -6.20
C TRP A 96 6.24 8.03 -4.72
N TYR A 97 5.80 9.27 -4.46
CA TYR A 97 5.45 9.68 -3.09
C TYR A 97 4.35 8.80 -2.49
N HIS A 98 3.38 8.41 -3.32
CA HIS A 98 2.30 7.47 -2.98
C HIS A 98 2.61 6.02 -3.40
N LEU A 99 3.87 5.59 -3.23
CA LEU A 99 4.31 4.21 -3.52
C LEU A 99 3.47 3.14 -2.83
N ASP A 100 2.99 3.45 -1.63
CA ASP A 100 2.18 2.57 -0.80
C ASP A 100 0.80 2.33 -1.40
N MET A 101 0.20 3.34 -2.04
CA MET A 101 -1.08 3.18 -2.76
C MET A 101 -0.90 2.30 -3.99
N ASN A 102 0.17 2.53 -4.76
CA ASN A 102 0.52 1.67 -5.89
C ASN A 102 0.66 0.21 -5.43
N TYR A 103 1.47 -0.03 -4.40
CA TYR A 103 1.73 -1.39 -3.90
C TYR A 103 0.48 -2.05 -3.34
N ARG A 104 -0.30 -1.35 -2.51
CA ARG A 104 -1.52 -1.91 -1.91
C ARG A 104 -2.58 -2.26 -2.96
N GLY A 105 -2.64 -1.52 -4.07
CA GLY A 105 -3.48 -1.89 -5.22
C GLY A 105 -3.10 -3.26 -5.80
N LEU A 106 -1.82 -3.42 -6.17
CA LEU A 106 -1.30 -4.68 -6.71
C LEU A 106 -1.41 -5.84 -5.70
N ILE A 107 -1.09 -5.58 -4.44
CA ILE A 107 -1.15 -6.57 -3.35
C ILE A 107 -2.59 -7.04 -3.13
N ASN A 108 -3.58 -6.13 -3.11
CA ASN A 108 -4.99 -6.51 -2.96
C ASN A 108 -5.45 -7.44 -4.09
N MET A 109 -5.06 -7.17 -5.35
CA MET A 109 -5.38 -8.06 -6.48
C MET A 109 -4.87 -9.48 -6.24
N LEU A 110 -3.63 -9.62 -5.78
CA LEU A 110 -3.01 -10.90 -5.49
C LEU A 110 -3.63 -11.61 -4.29
N ILE A 111 -4.01 -10.88 -3.24
CA ILE A 111 -4.69 -11.43 -2.07
C ILE A 111 -6.09 -11.92 -2.44
N PHE A 112 -6.86 -11.13 -3.20
CA PHE A 112 -8.21 -11.50 -3.63
C PHE A 112 -8.21 -12.74 -4.53
N CYS A 113 -7.13 -12.95 -5.29
CA CYS A 113 -6.96 -14.12 -6.16
C CYS A 113 -6.22 -15.29 -5.48
N GLY A 114 -5.89 -15.20 -4.19
CA GLY A 114 -5.20 -16.28 -3.46
C GLY A 114 -3.78 -16.59 -3.96
N CYS A 115 -3.10 -15.63 -4.58
CA CYS A 115 -1.81 -15.87 -5.24
C CYS A 115 -0.60 -15.84 -4.30
N VAL A 116 -0.71 -15.12 -3.18
CA VAL A 116 0.42 -14.92 -2.25
C VAL A 116 0.71 -16.23 -1.51
N GLY A 117 1.94 -16.73 -1.62
CA GLY A 117 2.39 -17.97 -1.00
C GLY A 117 2.30 -19.21 -1.89
N GLN A 118 1.80 -19.08 -3.12
CA GLN A 118 1.73 -20.16 -4.10
C GLN A 118 2.90 -20.11 -5.10
N SER A 119 3.47 -21.28 -5.43
CA SER A 119 4.54 -21.35 -6.44
C SER A 119 3.99 -20.94 -7.82
N GLY A 120 4.67 -20.01 -8.49
CA GLY A 120 4.19 -19.42 -9.74
C GLY A 120 3.18 -18.27 -9.55
N GLY A 121 2.90 -17.88 -8.31
CA GLY A 121 2.00 -16.78 -7.96
C GLY A 121 2.63 -15.75 -7.03
N GLY A 122 1.95 -14.61 -6.90
CA GLY A 122 2.20 -13.66 -5.81
C GLY A 122 2.88 -12.36 -6.20
N TRP A 123 3.39 -11.68 -5.17
CA TRP A 123 4.02 -10.37 -5.28
C TRP A 123 5.52 -10.51 -5.46
N ALA A 124 6.01 -10.16 -6.65
CA ALA A 124 7.40 -10.33 -7.03
C ALA A 124 8.08 -8.96 -7.20
N HIS A 125 8.55 -8.42 -6.08
CA HIS A 125 9.22 -7.13 -6.03
C HIS A 125 10.72 -7.25 -6.28
N TYR A 126 11.23 -6.46 -7.23
CA TYR A 126 12.65 -6.39 -7.56
C TYR A 126 13.13 -4.94 -7.61
N VAL A 127 14.12 -4.62 -6.77
CA VAL A 127 14.82 -3.33 -6.69
C VAL A 127 16.33 -3.58 -6.52
N GLY A 128 16.95 -3.10 -5.44
CA GLY A 128 18.33 -3.43 -5.09
C GLY A 128 18.49 -4.86 -4.56
N GLN A 129 19.74 -5.28 -4.40
CA GLN A 129 20.11 -6.60 -3.90
C GLN A 129 20.03 -6.65 -2.36
N GLU A 130 18.81 -6.59 -1.82
CA GLU A 130 18.58 -6.54 -0.35
C GLU A 130 18.74 -7.89 0.34
N LYS A 131 18.48 -9.00 -0.36
CA LYS A 131 18.40 -10.34 0.23
C LYS A 131 19.77 -10.93 0.56
N LEU A 132 20.35 -10.51 1.69
CA LEU A 132 21.50 -11.16 2.33
C LEU A 132 21.05 -12.49 2.94
N ARG A 133 21.36 -13.61 2.25
CA ARG A 133 20.87 -14.94 2.64
C ARG A 133 21.29 -15.41 4.04
N PRO A 134 22.57 -15.30 4.46
CA PRO A 134 22.99 -15.73 5.80
C PRO A 134 22.77 -14.63 6.85
N GLN A 135 21.56 -14.06 6.93
CA GLN A 135 21.24 -12.87 7.72
C GLN A 135 21.71 -12.97 9.18
N THR A 136 21.37 -14.07 9.87
CA THR A 136 21.65 -14.24 11.30
C THR A 136 23.11 -14.57 11.61
N GLY A 137 23.88 -15.06 10.62
CA GLY A 137 25.33 -15.24 10.75
C GLY A 137 26.10 -13.94 10.51
N TRP A 138 25.62 -13.12 9.57
CA TRP A 138 26.25 -11.84 9.23
C TRP A 138 25.96 -10.73 10.24
N GLN A 139 24.72 -10.63 10.76
CA GLN A 139 24.31 -9.58 11.70
C GLN A 139 25.23 -9.42 12.93
N PRO A 140 25.58 -10.48 13.68
CA PRO A 140 26.44 -10.33 14.85
C PRO A 140 27.84 -9.85 14.47
N LEU A 141 28.39 -10.33 13.35
CA LEU A 141 29.68 -9.87 12.82
C LEU A 141 29.65 -8.39 12.42
N ALA A 142 28.65 -7.98 11.64
CA ALA A 142 28.56 -6.63 11.09
C ALA A 142 28.34 -5.54 12.15
N PHE A 143 27.66 -5.89 13.24
CA PHE A 143 27.27 -4.93 14.28
C PHE A 143 27.86 -5.26 15.66
N ALA A 144 28.89 -6.12 15.72
CA ALA A 144 29.59 -6.55 16.93
C ALA A 144 28.65 -7.04 18.06
N LEU A 145 27.56 -7.73 17.70
CA LEU A 145 26.52 -8.15 18.65
C LEU A 145 26.95 -9.33 19.51
N ASP A 146 28.04 -9.99 19.15
CA ASP A 146 28.76 -10.96 19.95
C ASP A 146 29.52 -10.31 21.12
N TRP A 147 29.89 -9.02 21.01
CA TRP A 147 30.55 -8.26 22.07
C TRP A 147 29.60 -7.36 22.86
N GLN A 148 28.75 -6.59 22.19
CA GLN A 148 27.92 -5.54 22.80
C GLN A 148 26.56 -5.42 22.12
N ARG A 149 25.51 -5.15 22.90
CA ARG A 149 24.14 -5.04 22.41
C ARG A 149 23.38 -3.91 23.14
N PRO A 150 22.54 -3.10 22.45
CA PRO A 150 22.28 -3.08 21.00
C PRO A 150 23.26 -2.17 20.22
N ALA A 151 23.33 -2.34 18.90
CA ALA A 151 23.98 -1.38 18.01
C ALA A 151 23.11 -0.12 17.78
N ARG A 152 23.67 0.90 17.11
CA ARG A 152 22.95 2.12 16.73
C ARG A 152 22.64 2.15 15.22
N HIS A 153 21.51 1.57 14.84
CA HIS A 153 20.98 1.72 13.47
C HIS A 153 20.30 3.08 13.31
N MET A 154 20.38 3.66 12.11
CA MET A 154 19.74 4.93 11.77
C MET A 154 19.12 4.85 10.37
N ASN A 155 17.87 5.31 10.21
CA ASN A 155 17.21 5.35 8.91
C ASN A 155 17.70 6.58 8.10
N SER A 156 18.35 6.33 6.97
CA SER A 156 19.11 7.36 6.26
C SER A 156 18.27 8.51 5.72
N THR A 157 17.03 8.28 5.26
CA THR A 157 16.17 9.34 4.70
C THR A 157 15.94 10.46 5.72
N SER A 158 15.56 10.12 6.96
CA SER A 158 15.37 11.12 8.02
C SER A 158 16.70 11.76 8.43
N TYR A 159 17.78 10.97 8.48
CA TYR A 159 19.11 11.48 8.80
C TYR A 159 19.54 12.57 7.81
N PHE A 160 19.54 12.27 6.51
CA PHE A 160 19.94 13.26 5.50
C PHE A 160 18.96 14.42 5.43
N TYR A 161 17.64 14.19 5.49
CA TYR A 161 16.66 15.27 5.48
C TYR A 161 16.86 16.28 6.62
N ASN A 162 17.33 15.83 7.79
CA ASN A 162 17.68 16.71 8.90
C ASN A 162 19.06 17.37 8.72
N HIS A 163 20.09 16.59 8.37
CA HIS A 163 21.49 17.03 8.48
C HIS A 163 22.04 17.71 7.21
N SER A 164 21.39 17.56 6.05
CA SER A 164 21.73 18.35 4.83
C SER A 164 20.84 19.57 4.64
N SER A 165 20.00 19.90 5.64
CA SER A 165 19.11 21.06 5.68
C SER A 165 18.12 21.29 4.51
N PRO A 166 17.58 20.28 3.79
CA PRO A 166 16.53 20.50 2.77
C PRO A 166 15.22 21.05 3.35
N VAL A 167 15.01 20.97 4.67
CA VAL A 167 13.88 21.62 5.36
C VAL A 167 13.87 23.14 5.13
N ALA A 168 15.05 23.78 5.12
CA ALA A 168 15.18 25.21 4.88
C ALA A 168 14.70 25.60 3.47
N LEU A 169 14.84 24.68 2.51
CA LEU A 169 14.40 24.87 1.12
C LEU A 169 12.91 24.57 0.92
N ARG A 170 12.31 23.72 1.76
CA ARG A 170 10.89 23.33 1.65
C ARG A 170 9.91 24.46 2.02
N ASN A 171 10.32 25.41 2.87
CA ASN A 171 9.42 26.42 3.44
C ASN A 171 9.58 27.84 2.87
N GLY A 172 10.40 28.07 1.84
CA GLY A 172 10.59 29.41 1.24
C GLY A 172 10.92 30.52 2.24
N HIS A 173 11.33 30.16 3.46
CA HIS A 173 11.60 31.11 4.53
C HIS A 173 13.09 31.38 4.55
N ARG A 174 13.40 32.64 4.22
CA ARG A 174 14.64 33.32 4.57
C ARG A 174 15.09 32.85 5.95
N ALA A 175 16.18 32.09 5.99
CA ALA A 175 16.96 31.98 7.21
C ALA A 175 17.53 33.38 7.46
N GLY A 176 16.83 34.14 8.31
CA GLY A 176 17.35 35.37 8.87
C GLY A 176 18.70 35.08 9.52
N ALA A 177 19.65 35.96 9.24
CA ALA A 177 20.97 35.94 9.84
C ALA A 177 20.88 35.80 11.36
N ALA A 178 21.46 34.74 11.90
CA ALA A 178 21.76 34.64 13.32
C ALA A 178 23.23 35.06 13.52
N VAL A 179 23.38 36.36 13.78
CA VAL A 179 24.28 36.99 14.76
C VAL A 179 25.70 36.43 14.86
N ALA A 180 26.63 37.14 14.23
CA ALA A 180 28.00 37.27 14.73
C ALA A 180 28.06 38.56 15.56
N ASP A 181 27.84 38.46 16.87
CA ASP A 181 28.31 39.47 17.81
C ASP A 181 29.52 38.87 18.53
N GLY A 182 30.70 39.27 18.05
CA GLY A 182 31.95 39.15 18.78
C GLY A 182 32.15 40.42 19.60
N GLY A 183 32.16 40.25 20.92
CA GLY A 183 32.79 41.13 21.90
C GLY A 183 33.77 40.32 22.72
#